data_AF-A0A4R2DU61-F1
#
_entry.id   AF-A0A4R2DU61-F1
#
_cell.length_a   1.000
_cell.length_b   1.000
_cell.length_c   1.000
_cell.angle_alpha   90.00
_cell.angle_beta   90.00
_cell.angle_gamma   90.00
#
_symmetry.space_group_name_H-M   'P 1'
#
loop_
_entity.id
_entity.type
_entity.pdbx_description
1 polymer ?
#
loop_
_entity_poly.entity_id
_entity_poly.type
_entity_poly.pdbx_seq_one_letter_code
_entity_poly.pdbx_strand_id
1 'polypeptide(L)'
;MYVDPDELDRAAERYETSAYAAADIGRHLPDSVRAGAATGALTGILAQVAADLTGLVATLGSSGMVLGGCAAAYRRTDDDTATYLVARLSDMDE
;
A
#
# COMPACT_ATOMS: atom_id res chain seq x y z
N MET A 1 -7.83 21.59 -5.21
CA MET A 1 -8.24 20.37 -4.50
C MET A 1 -7.17 20.12 -3.45
N TYR A 2 -7.50 20.22 -2.16
CA TYR A 2 -6.57 19.90 -1.08
C TYR A 2 -6.62 18.38 -0.85
N VAL A 3 -5.47 17.76 -0.63
CA VAL A 3 -5.35 16.33 -0.31
C VAL A 3 -4.78 16.25 1.09
N ASP A 4 -5.52 15.60 2.01
CA ASP A 4 -5.10 15.41 3.39
C ASP A 4 -4.07 14.25 3.47
N PRO A 5 -2.80 14.51 3.84
CA PRO A 5 -1.79 13.47 4.01
C PRO A 5 -2.17 12.40 5.03
N ASP A 6 -2.95 12.76 6.06
CA ASP A 6 -3.38 11.81 7.09
C ASP A 6 -4.43 10.85 6.54
N GLU A 7 -5.26 11.29 5.58
CA GLU A 7 -6.19 10.41 4.89
C GLU A 7 -5.45 9.43 3.97
N LEU A 8 -4.37 9.87 3.31
CA LEU A 8 -3.51 9.01 2.51
C LEU A 8 -2.79 7.95 3.37
N ASP A 9 -2.29 8.33 4.55
CA ASP A 9 -1.67 7.38 5.49
C ASP A 9 -2.69 6.36 6.01
N ARG A 10 -3.89 6.81 6.42
CA ARG A 10 -4.98 5.89 6.81
C ARG A 10 -5.36 4.94 5.68
N ALA A 11 -5.34 5.40 4.44
CA ALA A 11 -5.57 4.54 3.30
C ALA A 11 -4.42 3.53 3.12
N ALA A 12 -3.16 3.98 3.20
CA ALA A 12 -1.99 3.11 3.12
C ALA A 12 -2.02 1.98 4.18
N GLU A 13 -2.35 2.30 5.42
CA GLU A 13 -2.52 1.33 6.52
C GLU A 13 -3.60 0.29 6.22
N ARG A 14 -4.72 0.70 5.61
CA ARG A 14 -5.79 -0.22 5.19
C ARG A 14 -5.33 -1.17 4.09
N TYR A 15 -4.54 -0.68 3.13
CA TYR A 15 -3.95 -1.52 2.09
C TYR A 15 -2.96 -2.53 2.68
N GLU A 16 -2.12 -2.11 3.62
CA GLU A 16 -1.18 -3.00 4.31
C GLU A 16 -1.92 -4.07 5.13
N THR A 17 -2.93 -3.66 5.90
CA THR A 17 -3.80 -4.59 6.66
C THR A 17 -4.48 -5.60 5.75
N SER A 18 -4.98 -5.15 4.59
CA SER A 18 -5.61 -6.03 3.60
C SER A 18 -4.61 -7.00 2.97
N ALA A 19 -3.37 -6.54 2.74
CA ALA A 19 -2.30 -7.40 2.24
C ALA A 19 -1.94 -8.50 3.24
N TYR A 20 -1.86 -8.17 4.53
CA TYR A 20 -1.66 -9.18 5.59
C TYR A 20 -2.79 -10.19 5.65
N ALA A 21 -4.06 -9.74 5.58
CA ALA A 21 -5.21 -10.63 5.56
C ALA A 21 -5.18 -11.59 4.36
N ALA A 22 -4.85 -11.09 3.17
CA ALA A 22 -4.71 -11.92 1.97
C ALA A 22 -3.57 -12.93 2.08
N ALA A 23 -2.43 -12.52 2.64
CA ALA A 23 -1.29 -13.40 2.89
C ALA A 23 -1.63 -14.51 3.90
N ASP A 24 -2.41 -14.19 4.93
CA ASP A 24 -2.84 -15.15 5.95
C ASP A 24 -3.77 -16.22 5.39
N ILE A 25 -4.72 -15.85 4.52
CA ILE A 25 -5.54 -16.82 3.77
C ILE A 25 -4.64 -17.77 2.97
N GLY A 26 -3.62 -17.23 2.30
CA GLY A 26 -2.62 -18.01 1.59
C GLY A 26 -1.84 -18.99 2.49
N ARG A 27 -1.66 -18.68 3.79
CA ARG A 27 -1.03 -19.54 4.81
C ARG A 27 -1.87 -20.75 5.24
N HIS A 28 -3.16 -20.74 4.95
CA HIS A 28 -4.03 -21.88 5.22
C HIS A 28 -4.13 -22.88 4.06
N LEU A 29 -3.54 -22.59 2.91
CA LEU A 29 -3.50 -23.53 1.79
C LEU A 29 -2.52 -24.71 2.04
N PRO A 30 -2.83 -25.94 1.59
CA PRO A 30 -1.92 -27.08 1.68
C PRO A 30 -0.59 -26.83 0.94
N ASP A 31 0.52 -27.38 1.44
CA ASP A 31 1.84 -27.19 0.82
C ASP A 31 1.92 -27.76 -0.61
N SER A 32 1.20 -28.84 -0.90
CA SER A 32 1.09 -29.42 -2.25
C SER A 32 0.45 -28.45 -3.25
N VAL A 33 -0.42 -27.56 -2.77
CA VAL A 33 -1.06 -26.50 -3.55
C VAL A 33 -0.09 -25.31 -3.71
N ARG A 34 0.58 -24.88 -2.63
CA ARG A 34 1.56 -23.78 -2.70
C ARG A 34 2.73 -24.07 -3.63
N ALA A 35 3.23 -25.31 -3.63
CA ALA A 35 4.37 -25.71 -4.43
C ALA A 35 4.04 -25.86 -5.93
N GLY A 36 2.78 -25.66 -6.35
CA GLY A 36 2.35 -25.88 -7.73
C GLY A 36 2.45 -27.35 -8.17
N ALA A 37 2.66 -28.29 -7.24
CA ALA A 37 2.82 -29.73 -7.48
C ALA A 37 1.48 -30.48 -7.59
N ALA A 38 0.41 -29.74 -7.80
CA ALA A 38 -0.97 -30.14 -7.69
C ALA A 38 -1.44 -30.99 -8.90
N THR A 39 -1.77 -32.27 -8.68
CA THR A 39 -2.39 -33.13 -9.71
C THR A 39 -3.89 -33.30 -9.43
N GLY A 40 -4.74 -33.10 -10.44
CA GLY A 40 -6.21 -33.16 -10.36
C GLY A 40 -6.91 -31.78 -10.41
N ALA A 41 -8.19 -31.76 -10.81
CA ALA A 41 -8.94 -30.51 -11.08
C ALA A 41 -9.10 -29.61 -9.84
N LEU A 42 -9.45 -30.18 -8.68
CA LEU A 42 -9.59 -29.42 -7.42
C LEU A 42 -8.26 -28.80 -6.99
N THR A 43 -7.17 -29.56 -7.10
CA THR A 43 -5.83 -29.11 -6.73
C THR A 43 -5.34 -28.01 -7.67
N GLY A 44 -5.66 -28.08 -8.96
CA GLY A 44 -5.37 -27.02 -9.95
C GLY A 44 -6.12 -25.71 -9.67
N ILE A 45 -7.41 -25.79 -9.29
CA ILE A 45 -8.18 -24.61 -8.87
C ILE A 45 -7.55 -23.96 -7.64
N LEU A 46 -7.17 -24.77 -6.65
CA LEU A 46 -6.52 -24.26 -5.43
C LEU A 46 -5.15 -23.62 -5.73
N ALA A 47 -4.39 -24.16 -6.68
CA ALA A 47 -3.10 -23.59 -7.09
C ALA A 47 -3.30 -22.24 -7.78
N GLN A 48 -4.32 -22.10 -8.62
CA GLN A 48 -4.69 -20.81 -9.22
C GLN A 48 -5.10 -19.80 -8.15
N VAL A 49 -5.92 -20.19 -7.17
CA VAL A 49 -6.30 -19.33 -6.04
C VAL A 49 -5.07 -18.87 -5.25
N ALA A 50 -4.07 -19.75 -5.04
CA ALA A 50 -2.82 -19.39 -4.38
C ALA A 50 -2.03 -18.33 -5.16
N ALA A 51 -1.97 -18.47 -6.49
CA ALA A 51 -1.33 -17.52 -7.38
C ALA A 51 -2.05 -16.16 -7.37
N ASP A 52 -3.38 -16.18 -7.44
CA ASP A 52 -4.22 -14.97 -7.42
C ASP A 52 -4.07 -14.23 -6.09
N LEU A 53 -4.03 -14.94 -4.95
CA LEU A 53 -3.77 -14.35 -3.64
C LEU A 53 -2.38 -13.71 -3.57
N THR A 54 -1.36 -14.35 -4.14
CA THR A 54 -0.01 -13.78 -4.19
C THR A 54 0.02 -12.49 -5.00
N GLY A 55 -0.68 -12.47 -6.15
CA GLY A 55 -0.85 -11.26 -6.96
C GLY A 55 -1.58 -10.15 -6.19
N LEU A 56 -2.67 -10.50 -5.49
CA LEU A 56 -3.44 -9.56 -4.68
C LEU A 56 -2.58 -8.92 -3.60
N VAL A 57 -1.79 -9.71 -2.86
CA VAL A 57 -0.86 -9.21 -1.83
C VAL A 57 0.12 -8.19 -2.42
N ALA A 58 0.70 -8.48 -3.58
CA ALA A 58 1.63 -7.58 -4.26
C ALA A 58 0.95 -6.26 -4.69
N THR A 59 -0.26 -6.34 -5.24
CA THR A 59 -1.03 -5.16 -5.65
C THR A 59 -1.43 -4.29 -4.46
N LEU A 60 -1.89 -4.91 -3.37
CA LEU A 60 -2.27 -4.18 -2.15
C LEU A 60 -1.04 -3.51 -1.51
N GLY A 61 0.08 -4.24 -1.38
CA GLY A 61 1.32 -3.70 -0.83
C GLY A 61 1.89 -2.54 -1.65
N SER A 62 1.91 -2.66 -2.98
CA SER A 62 2.37 -1.56 -3.85
C SER A 62 1.46 -0.33 -3.79
N SER A 63 0.14 -0.52 -3.72
CA SER A 63 -0.81 0.59 -3.56
C SER A 63 -0.61 1.32 -2.23
N GLY A 64 -0.40 0.58 -1.14
CA GLY A 64 -0.07 1.16 0.17
C GLY A 64 1.20 2.00 0.14
N MET A 65 2.27 1.49 -0.47
CA MET A 65 3.53 2.23 -0.63
C MET A 65 3.36 3.52 -1.43
N VAL A 66 2.59 3.50 -2.52
CA VAL A 66 2.31 4.70 -3.33
C VAL A 66 1.60 5.76 -2.50
N LEU A 67 0.57 5.37 -1.75
CA LEU A 67 -0.20 6.29 -0.91
C LEU A 67 0.66 6.92 0.19
N GLY A 68 1.47 6.13 0.90
CA GLY A 68 2.40 6.65 1.90
C GLY A 68 3.48 7.56 1.30
N GLY A 69 3.95 7.24 0.09
CA GLY A 69 4.84 8.11 -0.68
C GLY A 69 4.20 9.45 -1.05
N CYS A 70 2.94 9.44 -1.48
CA CYS A 70 2.17 10.65 -1.74
C CYS A 70 1.98 11.49 -0.47
N ALA A 71 1.62 10.87 0.67
CA ALA A 71 1.48 11.57 1.95
C ALA A 71 2.77 12.30 2.35
N ALA A 72 3.91 11.61 2.23
CA ALA A 72 5.23 12.21 2.50
C ALA A 72 5.58 13.37 1.53
N ALA A 73 5.18 13.27 0.26
CA ALA A 73 5.41 14.33 -0.72
C ALA A 73 4.56 15.58 -0.44
N TYR A 74 3.30 15.41 -0.03
CA TYR A 74 2.44 16.53 0.36
C TYR A 74 2.98 17.25 1.59
N ARG A 75 3.34 16.51 2.66
CA ARG A 75 3.94 17.12 3.87
C ARG A 75 5.19 17.93 3.55
N ARG A 76 6.09 17.40 2.72
CA ARG A 76 7.29 18.14 2.30
C ARG A 76 6.95 19.43 1.56
N THR A 77 5.98 19.37 0.66
CA THR A 77 5.55 20.55 -0.11
C THR A 77 4.93 21.61 0.80
N ASP A 78 4.14 21.18 1.80
CA ASP A 78 3.54 22.07 2.80
C ASP A 78 4.62 22.74 3.67
N ASP A 79 5.61 21.98 4.14
CA ASP A 79 6.75 22.49 4.93
C ASP A 79 7.59 23.50 4.13
N ASP A 80 7.91 23.19 2.87
CA ASP A 80 8.65 24.07 1.96
C ASP A 80 7.87 25.37 1.71
N THR A 81 6.56 25.25 1.50
CA THR A 81 5.67 26.40 1.29
C THR A 81 5.58 27.28 2.54
N ALA A 82 5.42 26.68 3.72
CA ALA A 82 5.38 27.39 4.98
C ALA A 82 6.69 28.15 5.23
N THR A 83 7.83 27.50 5.00
CA THR A 83 9.17 28.11 5.11
C THR A 83 9.32 29.31 4.18
N TYR A 84 8.89 29.17 2.91
CA TYR A 84 8.91 30.26 1.94
C TYR A 84 8.06 31.46 2.38
N LEU A 85 6.84 31.21 2.87
CA LEU A 85 5.93 32.27 3.31
C LEU A 85 6.46 33.02 4.52
N VAL A 86 7.04 32.32 5.50
CA VAL A 86 7.65 32.95 6.69
C VAL A 86 8.83 33.84 6.30
N ALA A 87 9.71 33.36 5.42
CA ALA A 87 10.83 34.15 4.93
C ALA A 87 10.33 35.42 4.21
N ARG A 88 9.33 35.27 3.32
CA ARG A 88 8.78 36.40 2.56
C ARG A 88 8.07 37.43 3.42
N LEU A 89 7.38 37.01 4.48
CA LEU A 89 6.75 37.93 5.43
C LEU A 89 7.80 38.69 6.24
N SER A 90 8.88 38.02 6.64
CA SER A 90 9.98 38.65 7.39
C SER A 90 10.69 39.73 6.56
N ASP A 91 10.88 39.48 5.26
CA ASP A 91 11.47 40.45 4.31
C ASP A 91 10.58 41.67 4.04
N MET A 92 9.27 41.59 4.32
CA MET A 92 8.32 42.69 4.12
C MET A 92 8.21 43.62 5.33
N ASP A 93 8.68 43.19 6.50
CA ASP A 93 8.67 43.94 7.76
C ASP A 93 9.97 44.74 8.00
N GLU A 94 10.99 44.61 7.13
CA GLU A 94 12.23 45.42 7.09
C GLU A 94 12.19 46.56 6.06
#